data_AF-A0A9E3URH0-F1
#
_entry.id   AF-A0A9E3URH0-F1
#
_cell.length_a   1.000
_cell.length_b   1.000
_cell.length_c   1.000
_cell.angle_alpha   90.00
_cell.angle_beta   90.00
_cell.angle_gamma   90.00
#
_symmetry.space_group_name_H-M   'P 1'
#
loop_
_entity.id
_entity.type
_entity.pdbx_description
1 polymer ?
#
loop_
_entity_poly.entity_id
_entity_poly.type
_entity_poly.pdbx_seq_one_letter_code
_entity_poly.pdbx_strand_id
1 'polypeptide(L)'
;MRQFVKDASAITERWYKRRQRDADDRRDPPNSQFKRDAYRLIRSYIDAGKERVFEDVAAADGRPKRLVTQARSNLFKLGLVAMFADEGMLSDSDRNVYSKQMLYAYQHDVPPQLLVAFIGFAGSPARIAAKLASGEREPGFEFIDPPRQL
;
A
#
# COMPACT_ATOMS: atom_id res chain seq x y z
N MET A 1 13.58 -11.17 -3.77
CA MET A 1 12.87 -11.92 -2.71
C MET A 1 13.41 -11.65 -1.30
N ARG A 2 14.62 -12.12 -0.92
CA ARG A 2 15.14 -11.96 0.48
C ARG A 2 15.16 -10.52 1.01
N GLN A 3 15.55 -9.56 0.16
CA GLN A 3 15.59 -8.14 0.55
C GLN A 3 14.19 -7.58 0.86
N PHE A 4 13.20 -7.88 0.00
CA PHE A 4 11.81 -7.47 0.22
C PHE A 4 11.27 -7.97 1.56
N VAL A 5 11.45 -9.26 1.85
CA VAL A 5 10.99 -9.86 3.11
C VAL A 5 11.63 -9.16 4.31
N LYS A 6 12.96 -8.93 4.26
CA LYS A 6 13.68 -8.22 5.32
C LYS A 6 13.12 -6.81 5.55
N ASP A 7 12.91 -6.05 4.48
CA ASP A 7 12.39 -4.67 4.57
C ASP A 7 10.94 -4.66 5.04
N ALA A 8 10.12 -5.58 4.55
CA ALA A 8 8.73 -5.76 4.95
C ALA A 8 8.62 -6.08 6.44
N SER A 9 9.38 -7.06 6.95
CA SER A 9 9.44 -7.41 8.37
C SER A 9 9.85 -6.21 9.23
N ALA A 10 10.87 -5.45 8.80
CA ALA A 10 11.31 -4.26 9.53
C ALA A 10 10.23 -3.15 9.57
N ILE A 11 9.37 -3.05 8.57
CA ILE A 11 8.24 -2.11 8.54
C ILE A 11 7.11 -2.62 9.44
N THR A 12 6.70 -3.89 9.31
CA THR A 12 5.58 -4.46 10.05
C THR A 12 5.86 -4.57 11.54
N GLU A 13 7.06 -4.96 11.95
CA GLU A 13 7.49 -4.98 13.35
C GLU A 13 7.46 -3.58 13.99
N ARG A 14 7.98 -2.57 13.27
CA ARG A 14 8.00 -1.18 13.75
C ARG A 14 6.59 -0.65 13.91
N TRP A 15 5.71 -0.92 12.96
CA TRP A 15 4.30 -0.55 13.03
C TRP A 15 3.60 -1.22 14.21
N TYR A 16 3.79 -2.53 14.39
CA TYR A 16 3.20 -3.28 15.50
C TYR A 16 3.65 -2.75 16.87
N LYS A 17 4.96 -2.52 17.06
CA LYS A 17 5.51 -1.92 18.28
C LYS A 17 4.94 -0.52 18.56
N ARG A 18 4.66 0.27 17.52
CA ARG A 18 4.05 1.59 17.68
C ARG A 18 2.56 1.52 18.02
N ARG A 19 1.83 0.52 17.53
CA ARG A 19 0.41 0.33 17.89
C ARG A 19 0.21 -0.10 19.34
N GLN A 20 1.20 -0.75 19.95
CA GLN A 20 1.16 -1.19 21.35
C GLN A 20 1.57 -0.12 22.36
N ARG A 21 2.21 0.98 21.92
CA ARG A 21 2.56 2.09 22.82
C ARG A 21 1.37 3.04 22.91
N ASP A 22 0.99 3.42 24.13
CA ASP A 22 -0.15 4.30 24.39
C ASP A 22 -0.07 5.60 23.55
N ALA A 23 -1.24 6.04 23.08
CA ALA A 23 -1.45 7.07 22.08
C ALA A 23 -1.16 8.52 22.56
N ASP A 24 -0.24 8.69 23.50
CA ASP A 24 0.03 9.98 24.16
C ASP A 24 1.10 10.83 23.46
N ASP A 25 1.71 10.30 22.40
CA ASP A 25 2.68 11.04 21.59
C ASP A 25 1.92 11.81 20.50
N ARG A 26 1.97 13.15 20.51
CA ARG A 26 1.43 14.07 19.47
C ARG A 26 2.08 13.90 18.08
N ARG A 27 2.74 12.76 17.84
CA ARG A 27 3.42 12.38 16.61
C ARG A 27 2.43 11.76 15.62
N ASP A 28 2.88 11.69 14.38
CA ASP A 28 2.15 11.08 13.27
C ASP A 28 1.55 9.71 13.64
N PRO A 29 0.24 9.47 13.45
CA PRO A 29 -0.42 8.23 13.84
C PRO A 29 0.32 6.98 13.31
N PRO A 30 0.35 5.86 14.05
CA PRO A 30 1.04 4.65 13.62
C PRO A 30 0.69 4.20 12.20
N ASN A 31 -0.59 4.34 11.81
CA ASN A 31 -1.08 3.98 10.47
C ASN A 31 -0.58 4.94 9.38
N SER A 32 -0.38 6.22 9.67
CA SER A 32 0.16 7.19 8.71
C SER A 32 1.60 6.88 8.36
N GLN A 33 2.43 6.60 9.37
CA GLN A 33 3.82 6.19 9.13
C GLN A 33 3.88 4.87 8.35
N PHE A 34 3.11 3.87 8.78
CA PHE A 34 3.04 2.58 8.10
C PHE A 34 2.66 2.73 6.63
N LYS A 35 1.61 3.51 6.32
CA LYS A 35 1.20 3.78 4.94
C LYS A 35 2.34 4.34 4.11
N ARG A 36 3.10 5.31 4.62
CA ARG A 36 4.24 5.89 3.87
C ARG A 36 5.36 4.87 3.62
N ASP A 37 5.71 4.09 4.64
CA ASP A 37 6.80 3.13 4.54
C ASP A 37 6.43 1.95 3.63
N ALA A 38 5.22 1.39 3.77
CA ALA A 38 4.70 0.36 2.90
C ALA A 38 4.56 0.86 1.45
N TYR A 39 4.00 2.05 1.25
CA TYR A 39 3.89 2.67 -0.07
C TYR A 39 5.27 2.86 -0.71
N ARG A 40 6.25 3.40 0.02
CA ARG A 40 7.62 3.59 -0.48
C ARG A 40 8.25 2.27 -0.91
N LEU A 41 8.13 1.23 -0.09
CA LEU A 41 8.70 -0.08 -0.38
C LEU A 41 8.03 -0.72 -1.60
N ILE A 42 6.70 -0.76 -1.63
CA ILE A 42 5.97 -1.39 -2.73
C ILE A 42 6.20 -0.61 -4.03
N ARG A 43 6.10 0.72 -3.99
CA ARG A 43 6.36 1.60 -5.13
C ARG A 43 7.74 1.37 -5.73
N SER A 44 8.80 1.25 -4.91
CA SER A 44 10.16 1.06 -5.44
C SER A 44 10.33 -0.28 -6.18
N TYR A 45 9.58 -1.31 -5.81
CA TYR A 45 9.56 -2.58 -6.53
C TYR A 45 8.73 -2.49 -7.83
N ILE A 46 7.60 -1.80 -7.81
CA ILE A 46 6.79 -1.55 -9.02
C ILE A 46 7.58 -0.72 -10.03
N ASP A 47 8.16 0.40 -9.61
CA ASP A 47 8.95 1.30 -10.46
C ASP A 47 10.19 0.60 -11.05
N ALA A 48 10.71 -0.43 -10.37
CA ALA A 48 11.82 -1.25 -10.84
C ALA A 48 11.41 -2.46 -11.70
N GLY A 49 10.13 -2.67 -11.98
CA GLY A 49 9.62 -3.84 -12.71
C GLY A 49 9.82 -5.17 -11.96
N LYS A 50 9.78 -5.13 -10.62
CA LYS A 50 10.06 -6.25 -9.71
C LYS A 50 8.82 -6.72 -8.94
N GLU A 51 7.63 -6.36 -9.39
CA GLU A 51 6.35 -6.69 -8.75
C GLU A 51 6.08 -8.20 -8.65
N ARG A 52 6.70 -9.02 -9.52
CA ARG A 52 6.64 -10.49 -9.44
C ARG A 52 7.11 -11.03 -8.09
N VAL A 53 8.02 -10.32 -7.41
CA VAL A 53 8.48 -10.68 -6.05
C VAL A 53 7.32 -10.80 -5.07
N PHE A 54 6.25 -10.03 -5.22
CA PHE A 54 5.11 -10.10 -4.30
C PHE A 54 4.39 -11.45 -4.40
N GLU A 55 4.25 -11.99 -5.61
CA GLU A 55 3.66 -13.31 -5.82
C GLU A 55 4.56 -14.43 -5.29
N ASP A 56 5.86 -14.35 -5.57
CA ASP A 56 6.83 -15.34 -5.13
C ASP A 56 6.86 -15.42 -3.60
N VAL A 57 6.83 -14.27 -2.91
CA VAL A 57 6.77 -14.20 -1.44
C VAL A 57 5.45 -14.74 -0.92
N ALA A 58 4.31 -14.31 -1.47
CA ALA A 58 3.01 -14.80 -1.04
C ALA A 58 2.87 -16.32 -1.24
N ALA A 59 3.41 -16.87 -2.32
CA ALA A 59 3.44 -18.31 -2.56
C ALA A 59 4.35 -19.04 -1.58
N ALA A 60 5.54 -18.51 -1.29
CA ALA A 60 6.48 -19.08 -0.32
C ALA A 60 5.89 -19.12 1.11
N ASP A 61 5.11 -18.10 1.48
CA ASP A 61 4.41 -18.01 2.76
C ASP A 61 3.11 -18.85 2.80
N GLY A 62 2.81 -19.62 1.74
CA GLY A 62 1.65 -20.50 1.69
C GLY A 62 0.31 -19.78 1.56
N ARG A 63 0.29 -18.54 1.02
CA ARG A 63 -0.96 -17.77 0.89
C ARG A 63 -1.97 -18.46 -0.02
N PRO A 64 -3.28 -18.38 0.29
CA PRO A 64 -4.30 -18.95 -0.56
C PRO A 64 -4.21 -18.40 -1.99
N LYS A 65 -4.13 -19.28 -2.99
CA LYS A 65 -4.05 -18.87 -4.41
C LYS A 65 -5.16 -17.88 -4.80
N ARG A 66 -6.37 -18.08 -4.29
CA ARG A 66 -7.51 -17.17 -4.51
C ARG A 66 -7.22 -15.74 -4.03
N LEU A 67 -6.60 -15.59 -2.85
CA LEU A 67 -6.24 -14.28 -2.30
C LEU A 67 -5.21 -13.59 -3.20
N VAL A 68 -4.17 -14.31 -3.62
CA VAL A 68 -3.13 -13.82 -4.53
C VAL A 68 -3.74 -13.38 -5.86
N THR A 69 -4.55 -14.23 -6.49
CA THR A 69 -5.22 -13.91 -7.77
C THR A 69 -6.11 -12.68 -7.65
N GLN A 70 -6.91 -12.57 -6.58
CA GLN A 70 -7.76 -11.39 -6.36
C GLN A 70 -6.96 -10.11 -6.09
N ALA A 71 -5.74 -10.22 -5.58
CA ALA A 71 -4.87 -9.09 -5.30
C ALA A 71 -4.15 -8.57 -6.56
N ARG A 72 -4.01 -9.38 -7.62
CA ARG A 72 -3.30 -9.00 -8.86
C ARG A 72 -3.85 -7.75 -9.55
N SER A 73 -5.14 -7.45 -9.43
CA SER A 73 -5.75 -6.24 -10.00
C SER A 73 -5.29 -4.94 -9.30
N ASN A 74 -4.59 -5.05 -8.17
CA ASN A 74 -4.00 -3.92 -7.46
C ASN A 74 -2.63 -4.34 -6.89
N LEU A 75 -1.54 -3.92 -7.53
CA LEU A 75 -0.19 -4.25 -7.10
C LEU A 75 0.12 -3.84 -5.66
N PHE A 76 -0.50 -2.77 -5.13
CA PHE A 76 -0.37 -2.42 -3.72
C PHE A 76 -1.10 -3.38 -2.80
N LYS A 77 -2.24 -3.94 -3.23
CA LYS A 77 -2.91 -5.01 -2.47
C LYS A 77 -2.05 -6.26 -2.43
N LEU A 78 -1.47 -6.64 -3.56
CA LEU A 78 -0.57 -7.79 -3.66
C LEU A 78 0.69 -7.60 -2.83
N GLY A 79 1.31 -6.41 -2.91
CA GLY A 79 2.46 -6.03 -2.08
C GLY A 79 2.13 -6.09 -0.59
N LEU A 80 0.97 -5.60 -0.15
CA LEU A 80 0.56 -5.73 1.25
C LEU A 80 0.30 -7.18 1.66
N VAL A 81 -0.28 -8.02 0.79
CA VAL A 81 -0.40 -9.48 1.06
C VAL A 81 0.98 -10.12 1.25
N ALA A 82 1.96 -9.72 0.46
CA ALA A 82 3.34 -10.21 0.57
C ALA A 82 4.09 -9.65 1.79
N MET A 83 3.73 -8.47 2.30
CA MET A 83 4.38 -7.88 3.47
C MET A 83 3.97 -8.50 4.80
N PHE A 84 2.71 -8.95 4.91
CA PHE A 84 2.20 -9.54 6.13
C PHE A 84 2.16 -11.05 5.95
N ALA A 85 3.07 -11.77 6.59
CA ALA A 85 3.07 -13.24 6.68
C ALA A 85 2.08 -13.77 7.76
N ASP A 86 1.66 -12.91 8.70
CA ASP A 86 0.63 -13.20 9.68
C ASP A 86 -0.69 -12.47 9.33
N GLU A 87 -1.78 -13.23 9.15
CA GLU A 87 -3.09 -12.70 8.74
C GLU A 87 -3.74 -11.82 9.83
N GLY A 88 -3.31 -11.95 11.08
CA GLY A 88 -3.88 -11.22 12.22
C GLY A 88 -3.39 -9.78 12.38
N MET A 89 -2.26 -9.41 11.75
CA MET A 89 -1.64 -8.11 12.00
C MET A 89 -2.38 -6.95 11.32
N LEU A 90 -2.83 -7.14 10.08
CA LEU A 90 -3.56 -6.15 9.30
C LEU A 90 -4.88 -6.75 8.81
N SER A 91 -5.99 -6.16 9.26
CA SER A 91 -7.33 -6.60 8.86
C SER A 91 -7.52 -6.56 7.34
N ASP A 92 -8.34 -7.45 6.80
CA ASP A 92 -8.68 -7.45 5.37
C ASP A 92 -9.32 -6.13 4.92
N SER A 93 -10.14 -5.52 5.79
CA SER A 93 -10.76 -4.21 5.56
C SER A 93 -9.71 -3.11 5.41
N ASP A 94 -8.78 -3.01 6.37
CA ASP A 94 -7.69 -2.04 6.32
C ASP A 94 -6.80 -2.29 5.09
N ARG A 95 -6.46 -3.55 4.80
CA ARG A 95 -5.65 -3.91 3.63
C ARG A 95 -6.30 -3.44 2.33
N ASN A 96 -7.61 -3.62 2.21
CA ASN A 96 -8.38 -3.17 1.05
C ASN A 96 -8.45 -1.63 0.96
N VAL A 97 -8.63 -0.94 2.09
CA VAL A 97 -8.65 0.53 2.11
C VAL A 97 -7.26 1.09 1.76
N TYR A 98 -6.21 0.57 2.39
CA TYR A 98 -4.86 1.11 2.23
C TYR A 98 -4.33 0.86 0.82
N SER A 99 -4.56 -0.33 0.26
CA SER A 99 -4.15 -0.64 -1.12
C SER A 99 -4.82 0.25 -2.15
N LYS A 100 -6.10 0.61 -1.99
CA LYS A 100 -6.78 1.56 -2.88
C LYS A 100 -6.21 2.97 -2.73
N GLN A 101 -6.04 3.44 -1.51
CA GLN A 101 -5.44 4.75 -1.26
C GLN A 101 -4.03 4.87 -1.86
N MET A 102 -3.21 3.84 -1.71
CA MET A 102 -1.87 3.76 -2.29
C MET A 102 -1.90 3.72 -3.81
N LEU A 103 -2.75 2.88 -4.41
CA LEU A 103 -2.88 2.80 -5.87
C LEU A 103 -3.32 4.15 -6.46
N TYR A 104 -4.28 4.82 -5.82
CA TYR A 104 -4.75 6.13 -6.27
C TYR A 104 -3.64 7.18 -6.19
N ALA A 105 -2.90 7.22 -5.08
CA ALA A 105 -1.73 8.10 -4.93
C ALA A 105 -0.63 7.79 -5.98
N TYR A 106 -0.42 6.52 -6.29
CA TYR A 106 0.54 6.09 -7.31
C TYR A 106 0.14 6.56 -8.72
N GLN A 107 -1.14 6.46 -9.07
CA GLN A 107 -1.67 6.98 -10.34
C GLN A 107 -1.52 8.49 -10.51
N HIS A 108 -1.31 9.21 -9.41
CA HIS A 108 -1.06 10.64 -9.34
C HIS A 108 0.43 10.98 -9.14
N ASP A 109 1.32 9.99 -9.27
CA ASP A 109 2.76 10.10 -9.02
C ASP A 109 3.13 10.72 -7.66
N VAL A 110 2.28 10.52 -6.66
CA VAL A 110 2.45 11.16 -5.35
C VAL A 110 3.70 10.59 -4.66
N PRO A 111 4.65 11.43 -4.24
CA PRO A 111 5.85 10.95 -3.57
C PRO A 111 5.51 10.45 -2.15
N PRO A 112 6.23 9.45 -1.61
CA PRO A 112 5.85 8.81 -0.34
C PRO A 112 5.67 9.74 0.85
N GLN A 113 6.45 10.82 0.93
CA GLN A 113 6.35 11.82 1.99
C GLN A 113 5.02 12.60 1.98
N LEU A 114 4.38 12.74 0.82
CA LEU A 114 3.12 13.46 0.66
C LEU A 114 1.88 12.56 0.70
N LEU A 115 2.05 11.23 0.74
CA LEU A 115 0.97 10.26 0.67
C LEU A 115 -0.20 10.55 1.63
N VAL A 116 0.10 10.81 2.91
CA VAL A 116 -0.93 10.98 3.94
C VAL A 116 -1.72 12.27 3.73
N ALA A 117 -1.02 13.36 3.39
CA ALA A 117 -1.65 14.63 3.07
C ALA A 117 -2.52 14.52 1.81
N PHE A 118 -1.99 13.90 0.75
CA PHE A 118 -2.72 13.66 -0.49
C PHE A 118 -4.01 12.86 -0.26
N ILE A 119 -3.93 11.75 0.48
CA ILE A 119 -5.13 10.95 0.83
C ILE A 119 -6.14 11.81 1.61
N GLY A 120 -5.67 12.66 2.53
CA GLY A 120 -6.51 13.57 3.28
C GLY A 120 -7.29 14.55 2.38
N PHE A 121 -6.64 15.07 1.33
CA PHE A 121 -7.28 15.95 0.34
C PHE A 121 -8.18 15.20 -0.66
N ALA A 122 -7.77 14.02 -1.11
CA ALA A 122 -8.51 13.20 -2.09
C ALA A 122 -9.89 12.76 -1.58
N GLY A 123 -10.02 12.61 -0.26
CA GLY A 123 -11.29 12.43 0.45
C GLY A 123 -11.40 11.10 1.21
N SER A 124 -12.63 10.70 1.53
CA SER A 124 -12.89 9.47 2.29
C SER A 124 -12.44 8.21 1.52
N PRO A 125 -12.16 7.08 2.21
CA PRO A 125 -11.86 5.81 1.55
C PRO A 125 -12.87 5.40 0.47
N ALA A 126 -14.16 5.63 0.72
CA ALA A 126 -15.23 5.34 -0.23
C ALA A 126 -15.16 6.25 -1.46
N ARG A 127 -14.87 7.55 -1.26
CA ARG A 127 -14.69 8.50 -2.37
C ARG A 127 -13.49 8.13 -3.23
N ILE A 128 -12.35 7.81 -2.62
CA ILE A 128 -11.15 7.35 -3.35
C ILE A 128 -11.43 6.07 -4.14
N ALA A 129 -12.15 5.12 -3.55
CA ALA A 129 -12.54 3.90 -4.24
C ALA A 129 -13.46 4.17 -5.45
N ALA A 130 -14.39 5.13 -5.33
CA ALA A 130 -15.26 5.55 -6.43
C ALA A 130 -14.45 6.22 -7.55
N LYS A 131 -13.54 7.13 -7.21
CA LYS A 131 -12.63 7.81 -8.17
C LYS A 131 -11.76 6.81 -8.94
N LEU A 132 -11.20 5.82 -8.25
CA LEU A 132 -10.48 4.72 -8.89
C LEU A 132 -11.33 3.93 -9.89
N ALA A 133 -12.61 3.70 -9.57
CA ALA A 133 -13.51 2.96 -10.44
C ALA A 133 -13.98 3.78 -11.66
N SER A 134 -14.13 5.10 -11.50
CA SER A 134 -14.54 6.01 -12.58
C SER A 134 -13.37 6.53 -13.42
N GLY A 135 -12.12 6.36 -12.96
CA GLY A 135 -10.94 6.98 -13.58
C GLY A 135 -10.84 8.49 -13.34
N GLU A 136 -11.61 9.03 -12.39
CA GLU A 136 -11.55 10.44 -11.99
C GLU A 136 -10.17 10.76 -11.38
N ARG A 137 -9.64 11.94 -11.69
CA ARG A 137 -8.36 12.45 -11.17
C ARG A 137 -8.57 13.71 -10.36
N GLU A 138 -7.65 13.98 -9.44
CA GLU A 138 -7.63 15.27 -8.74
C GLU A 138 -7.29 16.41 -9.71
N PRO A 139 -7.93 17.59 -9.57
CA PRO A 139 -7.57 18.78 -10.34
C PRO A 139 -6.08 19.13 -10.20
N GLY A 140 -5.43 19.49 -11.31
CA GLY A 140 -3.99 19.74 -11.36
C GLY A 140 -3.12 18.49 -11.58
N PHE A 141 -3.72 17.30 -11.64
CA PHE A 141 -3.06 16.05 -12.03
C PHE A 141 -3.53 15.54 -13.41
N GLU A 142 -4.24 16.38 -14.18
CA GLU A 142 -4.79 16.00 -15.50
C GLU A 142 -3.70 15.81 -16.57
N PHE A 143 -2.52 16.42 -16.40
CA PHE A 143 -1.44 16.45 -17.40
C PHE A 143 -0.30 15.44 -17.14
N ILE A 144 -0.38 14.66 -16.07
CA ILE A 144 0.60 13.61 -15.81
C ILE A 144 0.21 12.42 -16.68
N ASP A 145 1.04 12.07 -17.66
CA ASP A 145 0.84 10.84 -18.44
C ASP A 145 0.55 9.68 -17.48
N PRO A 146 -0.48 8.87 -17.72
CA PRO A 146 -0.78 7.76 -16.83
C PRO A 146 0.49 6.93 -16.64
N PRO A 147 0.88 6.59 -15.39
CA PRO A 147 1.91 5.60 -15.19
C PRO A 147 1.51 4.37 -16.00
N ARG A 148 2.48 3.80 -16.73
CA ARG A 148 2.29 2.75 -17.75
C ARG A 148 1.11 1.86 -17.37
N GLN A 149 0.12 1.80 -18.27
CA GLN A 149 -1.02 0.90 -18.10
C GLN A 149 -0.48 -0.50 -17.77
N LEU A 150 -0.86 -1.00 -16.60
CA LEU A 150 -0.58 -2.36 -16.12
C LEU A 150 -1.56 -3.34 -16.76
#